data_AF-A0A1I7JA35-F1
#
_entry.id   AF-A0A1I7JA35-F1
#
_cell.length_a   1.000
_cell.length_b   1.000
_cell.length_c   1.000
_cell.angle_alpha   90.00
_cell.angle_beta   90.00
_cell.angle_gamma   90.00
#
_symmetry.space_group_name_H-M   'P 1'
#
loop_
_entity.id
_entity.type
_entity.pdbx_description
1 polymer ?
#
loop_
_entity_poly.entity_id
_entity_poly.type
_entity_poly.pdbx_seq_one_letter_code
_entity_poly.pdbx_strand_id
1 'polypeptide(L)'
;MNNKSKRDIFFLIALIVVCAIMARSLAGHETLDEYAKKKPATENASTDAADSSSSSNSSSTSSENSTELSSAKDSSTESSSLGKSASENSTEEVNSSVTNASAIPSDEDVSDTRVTYSDGFYYEALPNSIVSKITNVSYPKDCEISLDNLRYCVMLYVDFEGETKTGEMICNKDIADDIMEIFHELYDNNYQIESIKLIDDFDADDEASMEANNTSCFNYRTIGNGTKLSKHAQGLAVDINPLYNPQIKYKNGSMSIAPSTSEKYADRTADFPYKIDENDLAYKLFTSHGFSWGGNWNSSKDYQHFEKKNR
;
A
#
# COMPACT_ATOMS: atom_id res chain seq x y z
N MET A 1 -2.06 -20.07 -43.86
CA MET A 1 -0.98 -20.67 -43.02
C MET A 1 -0.66 -22.06 -43.57
N ASN A 2 0.56 -22.28 -44.07
CA ASN A 2 0.99 -23.57 -44.65
C ASN A 2 1.05 -24.66 -43.55
N ASN A 3 0.78 -25.92 -43.88
CA ASN A 3 0.77 -27.07 -42.97
C ASN A 3 2.08 -27.22 -42.18
N LYS A 4 3.21 -26.80 -42.76
CA LYS A 4 4.51 -26.76 -42.08
C LYS A 4 4.49 -25.77 -40.88
N SER A 5 4.00 -24.56 -41.09
CA SER A 5 3.90 -23.53 -40.05
C SER A 5 2.92 -23.92 -38.94
N LYS A 6 1.80 -24.61 -39.25
CA LYS A 6 0.89 -25.13 -38.22
C LYS A 6 1.54 -26.18 -37.32
N ARG A 7 2.35 -27.07 -37.92
CA ARG A 7 3.08 -28.11 -37.19
C ARG A 7 4.16 -27.50 -36.28
N ASP A 8 4.88 -26.51 -36.78
CA ASP A 8 5.94 -25.85 -36.02
C ASP A 8 5.38 -25.04 -34.84
N ILE A 9 4.23 -24.36 -35.03
CA ILE A 9 3.49 -23.68 -33.95
C ILE A 9 2.97 -24.69 -32.92
N PHE A 10 2.45 -25.84 -33.36
CA PHE A 10 1.99 -26.88 -32.45
C PHE A 10 3.12 -27.44 -31.58
N PHE A 11 4.30 -27.69 -32.15
CA PHE A 11 5.47 -28.13 -31.39
C PHE A 11 5.95 -27.07 -30.39
N LEU A 12 5.91 -25.79 -30.77
CA LEU A 12 6.27 -24.70 -29.88
C LEU A 12 5.32 -24.61 -28.67
N ILE A 13 4.01 -24.69 -28.90
CA ILE A 13 3.01 -24.68 -27.83
C ILE A 13 3.19 -25.91 -26.91
N ALA A 14 3.39 -27.10 -27.50
CA ALA A 14 3.63 -28.31 -26.73
C ALA A 14 4.90 -28.21 -25.87
N LEU A 15 5.97 -27.61 -26.40
CA LEU A 15 7.21 -27.38 -25.66
C LEU A 15 6.99 -26.41 -24.49
N ILE A 16 6.27 -25.31 -24.71
CA ILE A 16 5.96 -24.33 -23.66
C ILE A 16 5.17 -24.99 -22.53
N VAL A 17 4.14 -25.79 -22.86
CA VAL A 17 3.33 -26.51 -21.87
C VAL A 17 4.18 -27.51 -21.08
N VAL A 18 5.06 -28.27 -21.75
CA VAL A 18 5.95 -29.22 -21.09
C VAL A 18 6.95 -28.51 -20.17
N CYS A 19 7.54 -27.39 -20.61
CA CYS A 19 8.43 -26.59 -19.78
C CYS A 19 7.72 -26.02 -18.55
N ALA A 20 6.48 -25.53 -18.70
CA ALA A 20 5.69 -25.01 -17.58
C ALA A 20 5.35 -26.09 -16.55
N ILE A 21 5.02 -27.31 -17.01
CA ILE A 21 4.75 -28.45 -16.13
C ILE A 21 6.03 -28.89 -15.40
N MET A 22 7.16 -28.99 -16.11
CA MET A 22 8.44 -29.35 -15.49
C MET A 22 8.90 -28.31 -14.47
N ALA A 23 8.79 -27.02 -14.79
CA ALA A 23 9.11 -25.93 -13.86
C ALA A 23 8.28 -26.03 -12.58
N ARG A 24 6.97 -26.28 -12.69
CA ARG A 24 6.09 -26.53 -11.53
C ARG A 24 6.52 -27.75 -10.70
N SER A 25 6.88 -28.85 -11.36
CA SER A 25 7.24 -30.09 -10.66
C SER A 25 8.59 -30.03 -9.94
N LEU A 26 9.54 -29.24 -10.48
CA LEU A 26 10.89 -29.10 -9.91
C LEU A 26 10.95 -28.06 -8.80
N ALA A 27 10.06 -27.05 -8.83
CA ALA A 27 10.01 -25.98 -7.84
C ALA A 27 9.29 -26.38 -6.53
N GLY A 28 8.74 -27.59 -6.42
CA GLY A 28 8.19 -28.10 -5.16
C GLY A 28 7.05 -27.26 -4.56
N HIS A 29 6.27 -26.54 -5.38
CA HIS A 29 5.19 -25.71 -4.89
C HIS A 29 4.01 -26.55 -4.39
N GLU A 30 3.68 -26.39 -3.10
CA GLU A 30 2.35 -26.71 -2.61
C GLU A 30 1.35 -25.77 -3.32
N THR A 31 0.28 -26.32 -3.86
CA THR A 31 -0.78 -25.49 -4.44
C THR A 31 -1.49 -24.69 -3.34
N LEU A 32 -2.09 -23.54 -3.68
CA LEU A 32 -2.84 -22.73 -2.69
C LEU A 32 -3.94 -23.53 -1.97
N ASP A 33 -4.54 -24.51 -2.67
CA ASP A 33 -5.50 -25.46 -2.11
C ASP A 33 -4.86 -26.42 -1.09
N GLU A 34 -3.60 -26.79 -1.28
CA GLU A 34 -2.83 -27.62 -0.34
C GLU A 34 -2.39 -26.81 0.89
N TYR A 35 -1.98 -25.54 0.72
CA TYR A 35 -1.66 -24.65 1.83
C TYR A 35 -2.89 -24.39 2.71
N ALA A 36 -4.02 -24.00 2.11
CA ALA A 36 -5.27 -23.71 2.82
C ALA A 36 -5.81 -24.94 3.59
N LYS A 37 -5.60 -26.16 3.07
CA LYS A 37 -5.95 -27.41 3.77
C LYS A 37 -4.99 -27.73 4.92
N LYS A 38 -3.73 -27.32 4.82
CA LYS A 38 -2.67 -27.62 5.80
C LYS A 38 -2.67 -26.67 7.00
N LYS A 39 -3.17 -25.44 6.83
CA LYS A 39 -3.35 -24.44 7.89
C LYS A 39 -4.79 -23.93 7.95
N PRO A 40 -5.76 -24.70 8.50
CA PRO A 40 -7.12 -24.21 8.66
C PRO A 40 -7.16 -23.02 9.63
N ALA A 41 -7.77 -21.91 9.20
CA ALA A 41 -8.00 -20.74 10.04
C ALA A 41 -8.77 -21.13 11.32
N THR A 42 -8.29 -20.69 12.48
CA THR A 42 -9.03 -20.78 13.73
C THR A 42 -10.30 -19.93 13.62
N GLU A 43 -11.45 -20.59 13.45
CA GLU A 43 -12.77 -19.98 13.51
C GLU A 43 -13.00 -19.37 14.90
N ASN A 44 -13.12 -18.03 14.96
CA ASN A 44 -13.88 -17.34 16.01
C ASN A 44 -14.52 -16.10 15.40
N ALA A 45 -15.50 -16.32 14.51
CA ALA A 45 -16.46 -15.32 14.12
C ALA A 45 -17.61 -15.33 15.14
N SER A 46 -17.55 -14.45 16.14
CA SER A 46 -18.73 -14.10 16.93
C SER A 46 -19.42 -12.91 16.28
N THR A 47 -20.56 -13.22 15.68
CA THR A 47 -21.65 -12.31 15.33
C THR A 47 -22.06 -11.48 16.55
N ASP A 48 -22.25 -10.18 16.38
CA ASP A 48 -23.35 -9.45 17.02
C ASP A 48 -23.60 -8.11 16.30
N ALA A 49 -24.83 -7.96 15.82
CA ALA A 49 -25.42 -6.74 15.29
C ALA A 49 -26.78 -6.52 15.99
N ALA A 50 -27.15 -5.24 16.11
CA ALA A 50 -28.36 -4.65 16.72
C ALA A 50 -28.30 -4.55 18.27
N ASP A 51 -28.75 -3.49 18.94
CA ASP A 51 -29.83 -2.54 18.63
C ASP A 51 -29.70 -1.27 19.52
N SER A 52 -30.12 -0.10 18.99
CA SER A 52 -31.11 0.79 19.62
C SER A 52 -31.01 2.24 19.13
N SER A 53 -32.12 2.68 18.57
CA SER A 53 -32.45 4.02 18.13
C SER A 53 -33.09 4.89 19.23
N SER A 54 -33.02 6.20 18.98
CA SER A 54 -33.99 7.25 19.33
C SER A 54 -33.87 7.96 20.70
N SER A 55 -33.71 9.28 20.64
CA SER A 55 -34.68 10.26 21.18
C SER A 55 -34.33 11.69 20.76
N SER A 56 -35.36 12.39 20.31
CA SER A 56 -35.49 13.76 19.82
C SER A 56 -35.53 14.84 20.92
N ASN A 57 -35.12 16.09 20.61
CA ASN A 57 -36.02 17.24 20.33
C ASN A 57 -35.55 18.63 20.86
N SER A 58 -36.02 19.66 20.15
CA SER A 58 -36.15 21.11 20.48
C SER A 58 -34.86 21.97 20.36
N SER A 59 -34.72 23.01 19.52
CA SER A 59 -35.54 24.17 19.08
C SER A 59 -35.31 25.46 19.89
N SER A 60 -34.69 26.46 19.27
CA SER A 60 -35.06 27.90 19.29
C SER A 60 -33.99 28.68 18.49
N THR A 61 -34.28 29.35 17.35
CA THR A 61 -34.69 30.78 17.22
C THR A 61 -33.81 31.72 18.06
N SER A 62 -33.21 32.81 17.58
CA SER A 62 -33.66 33.84 16.61
C SER A 62 -32.55 34.89 16.40
N SER A 63 -32.52 35.52 15.20
CA SER A 63 -32.27 36.96 14.94
C SER A 63 -30.87 37.54 15.27
N GLU A 64 -30.30 38.55 14.60
CA GLU A 64 -30.66 39.42 13.48
C GLU A 64 -29.44 40.30 13.17
N ASN A 65 -29.31 40.74 11.90
CA ASN A 65 -28.77 42.03 11.42
C ASN A 65 -27.27 42.34 11.67
N SER A 66 -26.49 42.99 10.81
CA SER A 66 -26.80 44.03 9.81
C SER A 66 -25.55 44.27 8.94
N THR A 67 -25.75 44.53 7.63
CA THR A 67 -25.24 45.68 6.83
C THR A 67 -23.79 46.19 7.05
N GLU A 68 -22.97 46.58 6.06
CA GLU A 68 -23.23 47.05 4.69
C GLU A 68 -21.90 47.36 3.97
N LEU A 69 -21.95 47.37 2.62
CA LEU A 69 -21.26 48.25 1.65
C LEU A 69 -19.70 48.33 1.64
N SER A 70 -18.99 48.49 0.52
CA SER A 70 -19.35 48.89 -0.84
C SER A 70 -18.17 48.65 -1.80
N SER A 71 -18.49 48.31 -3.06
CA SER A 71 -18.01 48.94 -4.32
C SER A 71 -16.50 49.05 -4.63
N ALA A 72 -16.01 49.01 -5.87
CA ALA A 72 -16.44 48.61 -7.21
C ALA A 72 -15.29 49.03 -8.16
N LYS A 73 -15.02 48.25 -9.23
CA LYS A 73 -14.49 48.67 -10.57
C LYS A 73 -13.10 49.40 -10.61
N ASP A 74 -12.27 49.33 -11.63
CA ASP A 74 -12.45 49.08 -13.07
C ASP A 74 -11.09 48.73 -13.74
N SER A 75 -11.18 47.84 -14.74
CA SER A 75 -10.57 47.85 -16.08
C SER A 75 -9.13 48.32 -16.39
N SER A 76 -8.53 47.49 -17.25
CA SER A 76 -7.70 47.76 -18.46
C SER A 76 -6.18 47.81 -18.34
N THR A 77 -5.37 47.50 -19.36
CA THR A 77 -5.35 46.61 -20.55
C THR A 77 -3.96 46.89 -21.18
N GLU A 78 -3.25 45.85 -21.67
CA GLU A 78 -2.17 45.90 -22.69
C GLU A 78 -0.81 46.56 -22.36
N SER A 79 0.35 46.21 -22.93
CA SER A 79 0.80 45.21 -23.93
C SER A 79 2.36 45.19 -23.96
N SER A 80 2.93 44.12 -24.54
CA SER A 80 4.24 44.04 -25.24
C SER A 80 5.53 44.01 -24.39
N SER A 81 6.64 43.35 -24.76
CA SER A 81 6.98 42.33 -25.77
C SER A 81 8.48 41.93 -25.61
N LEU A 82 8.79 40.69 -26.03
CA LEU A 82 10.02 40.22 -26.73
C LEU A 82 11.41 40.11 -26.04
N GLY A 83 12.01 38.91 -26.23
CA GLY A 83 13.46 38.64 -26.23
C GLY A 83 13.79 37.15 -25.97
N LYS A 84 13.81 36.26 -26.98
CA LYS A 84 14.99 35.77 -27.76
C LYS A 84 15.85 34.72 -27.02
N SER A 85 15.72 33.41 -27.28
CA SER A 85 16.38 32.57 -28.32
C SER A 85 17.62 31.80 -27.83
N ALA A 86 17.61 30.47 -27.94
CA ALA A 86 18.75 29.56 -28.17
C ALA A 86 18.17 28.18 -28.56
N SER A 87 18.28 27.71 -29.81
CA SER A 87 19.42 27.06 -30.49
C SER A 87 19.53 25.55 -30.22
N GLU A 88 19.63 24.82 -31.33
CA GLU A 88 19.55 23.36 -31.49
C GLU A 88 20.87 22.61 -31.22
N ASN A 89 20.70 21.30 -30.99
CA ASN A 89 21.38 20.15 -31.64
C ASN A 89 22.47 19.33 -30.90
N SER A 90 22.31 18.00 -31.11
CA SER A 90 23.30 16.91 -31.26
C SER A 90 23.95 16.21 -30.06
N THR A 91 23.48 14.96 -29.82
CA THR A 91 24.19 13.65 -29.82
C THR A 91 25.59 13.51 -29.21
N GLU A 92 25.76 12.61 -28.23
CA GLU A 92 26.41 11.27 -28.36
C GLU A 92 26.61 10.58 -26.98
N GLU A 93 26.24 9.29 -26.94
CA GLU A 93 26.89 8.14 -26.28
C GLU A 93 27.58 8.30 -24.91
N VAL A 94 27.03 7.68 -23.86
CA VAL A 94 27.85 6.93 -22.86
C VAL A 94 27.17 5.63 -22.45
N ASN A 95 27.97 4.59 -22.56
CA ASN A 95 27.77 3.17 -22.30
C ASN A 95 27.39 2.82 -20.84
N SER A 96 26.44 1.88 -20.74
CA SER A 96 26.31 0.75 -19.79
C SER A 96 26.64 0.86 -18.30
N SER A 97 25.81 0.11 -17.56
CA SER A 97 25.99 -0.46 -16.22
C SER A 97 25.67 0.42 -15.02
N VAL A 98 24.41 0.36 -14.59
CA VAL A 98 24.06 0.52 -13.18
C VAL A 98 22.99 -0.54 -12.84
N THR A 99 23.43 -1.67 -12.28
CA THR A 99 22.58 -2.49 -11.43
C THR A 99 22.31 -1.69 -10.16
N ASN A 100 21.19 -0.99 -10.09
CA ASN A 100 20.73 -0.31 -8.88
C ASN A 100 20.15 -1.36 -7.92
N ALA A 101 21.03 -2.07 -7.21
CA ALA A 101 20.70 -2.44 -5.85
C ALA A 101 20.85 -1.16 -5.03
N SER A 102 19.73 -0.49 -4.75
CA SER A 102 19.73 0.63 -3.82
C SER A 102 20.33 0.13 -2.51
N ALA A 103 21.47 0.68 -2.12
CA ALA A 103 22.24 0.21 -0.99
C ALA A 103 21.44 0.47 0.28
N ILE A 104 20.73 -0.54 0.77
CA ILE A 104 20.22 -0.54 2.14
C ILE A 104 21.43 -0.34 3.04
N PRO A 105 21.43 0.67 3.93
CA PRO A 105 22.49 0.87 4.89
C PRO A 105 22.70 -0.45 5.64
N SER A 106 23.92 -0.99 5.61
CA SER A 106 24.30 -2.08 6.49
C SER A 106 24.49 -1.49 7.88
N ASP A 107 23.38 -1.19 8.55
CA ASP A 107 23.41 -0.67 9.90
C ASP A 107 23.71 -1.83 10.86
N GLU A 108 24.99 -2.00 11.15
CA GLU A 108 25.45 -3.10 12.02
C GLU A 108 25.01 -2.93 13.49
N ASP A 109 24.49 -1.76 13.87
CA ASP A 109 24.18 -1.39 15.26
C ASP A 109 23.05 -2.18 15.90
N VAL A 110 22.19 -2.81 15.09
CA VAL A 110 21.08 -3.67 15.55
C VAL A 110 21.08 -5.05 14.89
N SER A 111 22.16 -5.41 14.20
CA SER A 111 22.27 -6.66 13.43
C SER A 111 22.12 -7.93 14.26
N ASP A 112 22.40 -7.86 15.57
CA ASP A 112 22.20 -8.95 16.54
C ASP A 112 20.73 -9.21 16.88
N THR A 113 19.84 -8.25 16.57
CA THR A 113 18.38 -8.38 16.75
C THR A 113 17.66 -8.93 15.52
N ARG A 114 18.40 -9.17 14.43
CA ARG A 114 17.83 -9.61 13.15
C ARG A 114 17.21 -10.99 13.23
N VAL A 115 15.98 -11.07 12.75
CA VAL A 115 15.27 -12.32 12.47
C VAL A 115 15.11 -12.43 10.96
N THR A 116 15.82 -13.38 10.37
CA THR A 116 15.74 -13.68 8.94
C THR A 116 14.72 -14.79 8.70
N TYR A 117 13.70 -14.48 7.89
CA TYR A 117 12.74 -15.48 7.41
C TYR A 117 13.34 -16.27 6.24
N SER A 118 13.89 -15.56 5.25
CA SER A 118 14.62 -16.13 4.10
C SER A 118 15.54 -15.06 3.49
N ASP A 119 16.28 -15.41 2.43
CA ASP A 119 17.17 -14.45 1.77
C ASP A 119 16.38 -13.26 1.19
N GLY A 120 16.74 -12.04 1.58
CA GLY A 120 16.00 -10.84 1.23
C GLY A 120 14.75 -10.55 2.07
N PHE A 121 14.42 -11.37 3.08
CA PHE A 121 13.28 -11.20 3.98
C PHE A 121 13.71 -11.27 5.45
N TYR A 122 13.75 -10.13 6.12
CA TYR A 122 14.08 -10.05 7.53
C TYR A 122 13.44 -8.85 8.22
N TYR A 123 13.40 -8.90 9.54
CA TYR A 123 13.14 -7.74 10.37
C TYR A 123 14.12 -7.66 11.53
N GLU A 124 14.28 -6.47 12.08
CA GLU A 124 15.16 -6.19 13.23
C GLU A 124 14.63 -5.01 14.05
N ALA A 125 15.25 -4.72 15.20
CA ALA A 125 15.01 -3.46 15.90
C ALA A 125 15.34 -2.28 14.97
N LEU A 126 14.77 -1.09 15.19
CA LEU A 126 15.02 0.06 14.32
C LEU A 126 16.50 0.49 14.46
N PRO A 127 17.29 0.47 13.36
CA PRO A 127 18.63 1.03 13.37
C PRO A 127 18.63 2.52 13.70
N ASN A 128 19.73 3.06 14.24
CA ASN A 128 19.82 4.49 14.56
C ASN A 128 19.62 5.39 13.33
N SER A 129 20.00 4.92 12.13
CA SER A 129 19.77 5.66 10.88
C SER A 129 18.27 5.82 10.61
N ILE A 130 17.49 4.74 10.80
CA ILE A 130 16.04 4.72 10.61
C ILE A 130 15.34 5.53 11.70
N VAL A 131 15.77 5.39 12.97
CA VAL A 131 15.27 6.25 14.06
C VAL A 131 15.47 7.72 13.73
N SER A 132 16.66 8.09 13.22
CA SER A 132 16.96 9.46 12.83
C SER A 132 16.09 9.93 11.65
N LYS A 133 15.83 9.05 10.68
CA LYS A 133 14.99 9.33 9.51
C LYS A 133 13.53 9.62 9.89
N ILE A 134 12.96 8.84 10.81
CA ILE A 134 11.52 8.97 11.16
C ILE A 134 11.22 10.04 12.21
N THR A 135 12.23 10.46 12.97
CA THR A 135 12.06 11.39 14.09
C THR A 135 11.59 12.76 13.62
N ASN A 136 10.46 13.23 14.15
CA ASN A 136 9.72 14.44 13.76
C ASN A 136 9.16 14.40 12.32
N VAL A 137 9.09 13.22 11.70
CA VAL A 137 8.41 12.98 10.42
C VAL A 137 7.22 12.05 10.67
N SER A 138 7.35 10.74 10.44
CA SER A 138 6.31 9.77 10.79
C SER A 138 6.27 9.39 12.27
N TYR A 139 7.26 9.81 13.06
CA TYR A 139 7.35 9.59 14.50
C TYR A 139 7.52 10.94 15.24
N PRO A 140 6.42 11.58 15.69
CA PRO A 140 6.50 12.86 16.39
C PRO A 140 7.05 12.69 17.82
N LYS A 141 7.46 13.81 18.43
CA LYS A 141 8.05 13.84 19.78
C LYS A 141 7.14 13.24 20.87
N ASP A 142 5.84 13.39 20.71
CA ASP A 142 4.78 12.89 21.59
C ASP A 142 4.14 11.59 21.09
N CYS A 143 4.85 10.83 20.24
CA CYS A 143 4.42 9.51 19.81
C CYS A 143 4.16 8.59 21.02
N GLU A 144 2.95 8.04 21.08
CA GLU A 144 2.53 7.13 22.16
C GLU A 144 3.07 5.71 21.99
N ILE A 145 3.68 5.38 20.85
CA ILE A 145 4.19 4.04 20.53
C ILE A 145 5.69 3.98 20.78
N SER A 146 6.11 3.12 21.71
CA SER A 146 7.54 2.87 21.96
C SER A 146 8.24 2.32 20.71
N LEU A 147 9.44 2.82 20.42
CA LEU A 147 10.33 2.27 19.39
C LEU A 147 10.61 0.77 19.59
N ASP A 148 10.62 0.28 20.83
CA ASP A 148 10.81 -1.15 21.14
C ASP A 148 9.67 -2.03 20.61
N ASN A 149 8.51 -1.44 20.34
CA ASN A 149 7.36 -2.12 19.73
C ASN A 149 7.39 -2.10 18.21
N LEU A 150 8.33 -1.38 17.59
CA LEU A 150 8.45 -1.31 16.14
C LEU A 150 9.61 -2.18 15.64
N ARG A 151 9.50 -2.66 14.40
CA ARG A 151 10.53 -3.40 13.69
C ARG A 151 10.73 -2.80 12.31
N TYR A 152 11.99 -2.64 11.94
CA TYR A 152 12.38 -2.31 10.58
C TYR A 152 12.42 -3.61 9.78
N CYS A 153 11.68 -3.65 8.69
CA CYS A 153 11.44 -4.82 7.87
C CYS A 153 11.98 -4.56 6.47
N VAL A 154 12.71 -5.54 5.95
CA VAL A 154 13.24 -5.55 4.59
C VAL A 154 12.71 -6.79 3.90
N MET A 155 12.15 -6.61 2.71
CA MET A 155 11.52 -7.68 1.94
C MET A 155 11.74 -7.48 0.45
N LEU A 156 11.78 -8.57 -0.31
CA LEU A 156 11.72 -8.48 -1.76
C LEU A 156 10.27 -8.33 -2.23
N TYR A 157 10.07 -7.64 -3.35
CA TYR A 157 8.79 -7.57 -4.06
C TYR A 157 9.03 -7.54 -5.57
N VAL A 158 7.99 -7.82 -6.35
CA VAL A 158 7.99 -7.68 -7.81
C VAL A 158 7.24 -6.41 -8.15
N ASP A 159 7.87 -5.48 -8.88
CA ASP A 159 7.23 -4.23 -9.29
C ASP A 159 6.27 -4.41 -10.50
N PHE A 160 5.72 -3.30 -10.98
CA PHE A 160 4.79 -3.33 -12.10
C PHE A 160 5.48 -3.60 -13.44
N GLU A 161 6.78 -3.36 -13.53
CA GLU A 161 7.66 -3.77 -14.62
C GLU A 161 8.04 -5.26 -14.56
N GLY A 162 7.73 -5.94 -13.46
CA GLY A 162 8.04 -7.35 -13.24
C GLY A 162 9.47 -7.60 -12.74
N GLU A 163 10.14 -6.56 -12.22
CA GLU A 163 11.50 -6.63 -11.69
C GLU A 163 11.48 -6.88 -10.17
N THR A 164 12.42 -7.70 -9.70
CA THR A 164 12.67 -7.84 -8.25
C THR A 164 13.24 -6.53 -7.71
N LYS A 165 12.57 -5.98 -6.71
CA LYS A 165 13.00 -4.83 -5.92
C LYS A 165 13.12 -5.21 -4.45
N THR A 166 13.85 -4.38 -3.71
CA THR A 166 13.89 -4.46 -2.25
C THR A 166 13.05 -3.33 -1.67
N GLY A 167 12.18 -3.68 -0.73
CA GLY A 167 11.26 -2.79 -0.03
C GLY A 167 11.63 -2.62 1.43
N GLU A 168 11.22 -1.48 1.98
CA GLU A 168 11.44 -1.10 3.38
C GLU A 168 10.09 -0.77 4.04
N MET A 169 9.85 -1.34 5.22
CA MET A 169 8.63 -1.12 5.98
C MET A 169 8.92 -1.06 7.48
N ILE A 170 8.22 -0.20 8.22
CA ILE A 170 8.19 -0.27 9.69
C ILE A 170 6.85 -0.85 10.11
N CYS A 171 6.87 -1.91 10.91
CA CYS A 171 5.66 -2.53 11.48
C CYS A 171 5.80 -2.73 12.98
N ASN A 172 4.71 -3.12 13.63
CA ASN A 172 4.74 -3.54 15.03
C ASN A 172 5.37 -4.93 15.14
N LYS A 173 6.19 -5.16 16.17
CA LYS A 173 6.80 -6.46 16.45
C LYS A 173 5.76 -7.60 16.56
N ASP A 174 4.54 -7.30 16.98
CA ASP A 174 3.46 -8.29 17.14
C ASP A 174 2.96 -8.86 15.80
N ILE A 175 3.27 -8.21 14.68
CA ILE A 175 2.92 -8.66 13.32
C ILE A 175 4.12 -8.91 12.42
N ALA A 176 5.35 -8.72 12.90
CA ALA A 176 6.55 -8.78 12.06
C ALA A 176 6.73 -10.15 11.38
N ASP A 177 6.48 -11.24 12.09
CA ASP A 177 6.49 -12.59 11.52
C ASP A 177 5.42 -12.76 10.43
N ASP A 178 4.21 -12.26 10.67
CA ASP A 178 3.12 -12.32 9.69
C ASP A 178 3.47 -11.53 8.42
N ILE A 179 4.07 -10.34 8.56
CA ILE A 179 4.50 -9.51 7.42
C ILE A 179 5.55 -10.25 6.59
N MET A 180 6.55 -10.89 7.22
CA MET A 180 7.54 -11.66 6.48
C MET A 180 6.90 -12.83 5.71
N GLU A 181 6.06 -13.63 6.36
CA GLU A 181 5.37 -14.75 5.71
C GLU A 181 4.49 -14.27 4.54
N ILE A 182 3.66 -13.24 4.74
CA ILE A 182 2.75 -12.72 3.72
C ILE A 182 3.52 -12.18 2.52
N PHE A 183 4.49 -11.29 2.73
CA PHE A 183 5.21 -10.66 1.62
C PHE A 183 6.11 -11.64 0.88
N HIS A 184 6.66 -12.65 1.57
CA HIS A 184 7.37 -13.74 0.92
C HIS A 184 6.46 -14.53 -0.03
N GLU A 185 5.26 -14.90 0.41
CA GLU A 185 4.29 -15.61 -0.43
C GLU A 185 3.80 -14.74 -1.61
N LEU A 186 3.61 -13.43 -1.40
CA LEU A 186 3.31 -12.49 -2.49
C LEU A 186 4.44 -12.48 -3.52
N TYR A 187 5.69 -12.38 -3.07
CA TYR A 187 6.87 -12.37 -3.94
C TYR A 187 7.03 -13.67 -4.73
N ASP A 188 6.95 -14.83 -4.07
CA ASP A 188 7.06 -16.15 -4.71
C ASP A 188 6.00 -16.39 -5.79
N ASN A 189 4.84 -15.75 -5.66
CA ASN A 189 3.75 -15.80 -6.62
C ASN A 189 3.78 -14.68 -7.67
N ASN A 190 4.85 -13.88 -7.74
CA ASN A 190 5.00 -12.72 -8.62
C ASN A 190 3.84 -11.72 -8.49
N TYR A 191 3.28 -11.58 -7.28
CA TYR A 191 2.26 -10.57 -7.00
C TYR A 191 2.89 -9.18 -7.11
N GLN A 192 2.30 -8.33 -7.96
CA GLN A 192 2.90 -7.05 -8.31
C GLN A 192 2.53 -5.96 -7.29
N ILE A 193 3.55 -5.26 -6.79
CA ILE A 193 3.45 -4.12 -5.88
C ILE A 193 4.29 -2.99 -6.46
N GLU A 194 3.71 -1.81 -6.70
CA GLU A 194 4.44 -0.71 -7.36
C GLU A 194 5.66 -0.27 -6.53
N SER A 195 5.48 -0.05 -5.24
CA SER A 195 6.58 0.30 -4.34
C SER A 195 6.28 -0.06 -2.89
N ILE A 196 7.34 -0.31 -2.13
CA ILE A 196 7.32 -0.47 -0.67
C ILE A 196 8.43 0.42 -0.11
N LYS A 197 8.05 1.61 0.34
CA LYS A 197 8.94 2.62 0.92
C LYS A 197 8.38 3.11 2.23
N LEU A 198 9.27 3.58 3.10
CA LEU A 198 8.87 4.26 4.32
C LEU A 198 8.07 5.52 3.98
N ILE A 199 7.03 5.80 4.77
CA ILE A 199 6.18 6.98 4.58
C ILE A 199 7.00 8.29 4.68
N ASP A 200 8.15 8.24 5.36
CA ASP A 200 9.07 9.37 5.51
C ASP A 200 9.70 9.84 4.19
N ASP A 201 9.74 8.99 3.15
CA ASP A 201 10.13 9.40 1.80
C ASP A 201 9.08 10.32 1.14
N PHE A 202 7.90 10.43 1.77
CA PHE A 202 6.78 11.27 1.39
C PHE A 202 6.46 12.32 2.48
N ASP A 203 7.43 12.66 3.33
CA ASP A 203 7.26 13.62 4.45
C ASP A 203 6.13 13.23 5.44
N ALA A 204 5.84 11.92 5.55
CA ALA A 204 4.69 11.36 6.28
C ALA A 204 3.30 11.80 5.75
N ASP A 205 3.25 12.34 4.53
CA ASP A 205 2.00 12.66 3.84
C ASP A 205 1.36 11.37 3.26
N ASP A 206 0.27 10.97 3.91
CA ASP A 206 -0.53 9.79 3.56
C ASP A 206 -1.09 9.88 2.13
N GLU A 207 -1.55 11.06 1.71
CA GLU A 207 -2.13 11.26 0.38
C GLU A 207 -1.03 11.15 -0.68
N ALA A 208 0.11 11.81 -0.49
CA ALA A 208 1.22 11.75 -1.43
C ALA A 208 1.76 10.32 -1.60
N SER A 209 1.83 9.55 -0.51
CA SER A 209 2.24 8.15 -0.56
C SER A 209 1.22 7.27 -1.28
N MET A 210 -0.07 7.46 -1.01
CA MET A 210 -1.14 6.73 -1.69
C MET A 210 -1.20 7.06 -3.20
N GLU A 211 -1.05 8.34 -3.57
CA GLU A 211 -0.99 8.77 -4.98
C GLU A 211 0.20 8.16 -5.72
N ALA A 212 1.34 8.00 -5.05
CA ALA A 212 2.50 7.28 -5.55
C ALA A 212 2.34 5.74 -5.55
N ASN A 213 1.16 5.23 -5.18
CA ASN A 213 0.82 3.82 -5.10
C ASN A 213 1.77 3.03 -4.16
N ASN A 214 2.26 3.68 -3.11
CA ASN A 214 3.18 3.08 -2.17
C ASN A 214 2.47 2.18 -1.15
N THR A 215 2.92 0.93 -1.05
CA THR A 215 2.51 0.01 0.01
C THR A 215 3.22 0.37 1.30
N SER A 216 2.46 0.62 2.38
CA SER A 216 3.02 1.17 3.62
C SER A 216 2.35 0.59 4.88
N CYS A 217 2.97 0.78 6.05
CA CYS A 217 2.49 0.26 7.33
C CYS A 217 2.50 1.32 8.45
N PHE A 218 3.64 1.62 9.05
CA PHE A 218 3.69 2.62 10.13
C PHE A 218 3.60 4.05 9.59
N ASN A 219 2.63 4.81 10.09
CA ASN A 219 2.51 6.27 9.95
C ASN A 219 1.76 6.81 11.17
N TYR A 220 2.42 7.58 12.05
CA TYR A 220 1.78 8.09 13.26
C TYR A 220 0.79 9.22 12.95
N ARG A 221 -0.50 8.86 12.93
CA ARG A 221 -1.61 9.80 12.71
C ARG A 221 -2.90 9.37 13.39
N THR A 222 -3.78 10.34 13.61
CA THR A 222 -5.17 10.05 13.98
C THR A 222 -6.01 9.68 12.75
N ILE A 223 -7.18 9.11 12.98
CA ILE A 223 -8.14 8.79 11.91
C ILE A 223 -8.85 10.08 11.49
N GLY A 224 -8.57 10.57 10.28
CA GLY A 224 -9.10 11.83 9.78
C GLY A 224 -8.77 12.99 10.72
N ASN A 225 -9.75 13.84 11.03
CA ASN A 225 -9.58 14.97 11.96
C ASN A 225 -9.97 14.63 13.41
N GLY A 226 -10.03 13.34 13.75
CA GLY A 226 -10.40 12.87 15.09
C GLY A 226 -9.21 12.80 16.05
N THR A 227 -9.46 12.28 17.26
CA THR A 227 -8.44 12.06 18.30
C THR A 227 -8.03 10.59 18.43
N LYS A 228 -8.73 9.67 17.75
CA LYS A 228 -8.42 8.24 17.78
C LYS A 228 -7.24 7.95 16.86
N LEU A 229 -6.20 7.29 17.39
CA LEU A 229 -5.07 6.82 16.59
C LEU A 229 -5.50 5.80 15.54
N SER A 230 -4.91 5.93 14.36
CA SER A 230 -5.01 4.95 13.28
C SER A 230 -4.32 3.63 13.66
N LYS A 231 -4.68 2.52 13.02
CA LYS A 231 -3.92 1.28 13.13
C LYS A 231 -2.53 1.38 12.48
N HIS A 232 -2.37 2.24 11.48
CA HIS A 232 -1.06 2.62 10.95
C HIS A 232 -0.17 3.28 12.02
N ALA A 233 -0.75 4.11 12.90
CA ALA A 233 0.00 4.74 13.97
C ALA A 233 0.57 3.74 14.97
N GLN A 234 -0.01 2.53 15.03
CA GLN A 234 0.43 1.44 15.91
C GLN A 234 1.37 0.46 15.20
N GLY A 235 1.60 0.63 13.89
CA GLY A 235 2.30 -0.34 13.03
C GLY A 235 1.53 -1.65 12.84
N LEU A 236 0.19 -1.61 12.96
CA LEU A 236 -0.67 -2.80 12.94
C LEU A 236 -1.61 -2.85 11.73
N ALA A 237 -1.39 -1.97 10.76
CA ALA A 237 -2.11 -1.96 9.49
C ALA A 237 -1.14 -1.86 8.32
N VAL A 238 -1.54 -2.42 7.18
CA VAL A 238 -0.82 -2.36 5.92
C VAL A 238 -1.79 -1.93 4.83
N ASP A 239 -1.38 -0.96 4.03
CA ASP A 239 -2.07 -0.57 2.81
C ASP A 239 -1.34 -1.15 1.60
N ILE A 240 -2.05 -1.86 0.71
CA ILE A 240 -1.48 -2.50 -0.50
C ILE A 240 -1.97 -1.79 -1.77
N ASN A 241 -1.03 -1.33 -2.60
CA ASN A 241 -1.30 -0.62 -3.86
C ASN A 241 -2.46 0.40 -3.77
N PRO A 242 -2.34 1.44 -2.90
CA PRO A 242 -3.39 2.42 -2.63
C PRO A 242 -4.10 3.03 -3.85
N LEU A 243 -3.34 3.34 -4.90
CA LEU A 243 -3.90 4.00 -6.09
C LEU A 243 -4.96 3.13 -6.76
N TYR A 244 -4.77 1.81 -6.78
CA TYR A 244 -5.70 0.85 -7.40
C TYR A 244 -6.77 0.33 -6.43
N ASN A 245 -6.55 0.52 -5.12
CA ASN A 245 -7.41 -0.01 -4.07
C ASN A 245 -7.88 1.09 -3.12
N PRO A 246 -8.66 2.06 -3.62
CA PRO A 246 -8.89 3.27 -2.86
C PRO A 246 -9.81 3.09 -1.67
N GLN A 247 -9.73 4.02 -0.73
CA GLN A 247 -10.75 4.23 0.26
C GLN A 247 -11.94 4.99 -0.35
N ILE A 248 -13.15 4.47 -0.17
CA ILE A 248 -14.41 5.06 -0.59
C ILE A 248 -15.30 5.27 0.64
N LYS A 249 -15.51 6.54 1.01
CA LYS A 249 -16.37 6.94 2.12
C LYS A 249 -17.65 7.56 1.59
N TYR A 250 -18.77 7.21 2.22
CA TYR A 250 -20.06 7.82 1.96
C TYR A 250 -20.52 8.60 3.20
N LYS A 251 -20.67 9.92 3.07
CA LYS A 251 -21.15 10.79 4.15
C LYS A 251 -22.20 11.76 3.62
N ASN A 252 -23.40 11.71 4.19
CA ASN A 252 -24.52 12.61 3.86
C ASN A 252 -24.83 12.68 2.35
N GLY A 253 -24.74 11.56 1.64
CA GLY A 253 -24.97 11.49 0.19
C GLY A 253 -23.79 11.98 -0.67
N SER A 254 -22.70 12.45 -0.06
CA SER A 254 -21.45 12.74 -0.75
C SER A 254 -20.49 11.54 -0.66
N MET A 255 -19.85 11.24 -1.78
CA MET A 255 -18.77 10.26 -1.88
C MET A 255 -17.43 11.00 -1.80
N SER A 256 -16.50 10.49 -1.01
CA SER A 256 -15.09 10.91 -1.04
C SER A 256 -14.20 9.70 -1.28
N ILE A 257 -13.19 9.88 -2.13
CA ILE A 257 -12.26 8.86 -2.56
C ILE A 257 -10.85 9.28 -2.14
N ALA A 258 -10.07 8.36 -1.57
CA ALA A 258 -8.66 8.57 -1.25
C ALA A 258 -7.83 7.38 -1.78
N PRO A 259 -6.70 7.61 -2.48
CA PRO A 259 -6.21 8.93 -2.87
C PRO A 259 -7.12 9.60 -3.91
N SER A 260 -7.12 10.92 -4.01
CA SER A 260 -8.00 11.71 -4.87
C SER A 260 -7.85 11.35 -6.36
N THR A 261 -6.67 10.86 -6.76
CA THR A 261 -6.32 10.44 -8.12
C THR A 261 -6.83 9.04 -8.50
N SER A 262 -7.44 8.31 -7.56
CA SER A 262 -7.91 6.93 -7.76
C SER A 262 -9.37 6.81 -8.24
N GLU A 263 -10.03 7.91 -8.61
CA GLU A 263 -11.46 7.92 -8.96
C GLU A 263 -11.84 6.84 -10.00
N LYS A 264 -10.98 6.61 -10.99
CA LYS A 264 -11.18 5.57 -12.01
C LYS A 264 -11.27 4.13 -11.48
N TYR A 265 -10.78 3.87 -10.27
CA TYR A 265 -10.78 2.55 -9.61
C TYR A 265 -11.85 2.42 -8.52
N ALA A 266 -12.68 3.47 -8.33
CA ALA A 266 -13.76 3.47 -7.35
C ALA A 266 -14.95 2.59 -7.78
N ASP A 267 -15.20 2.44 -9.08
CA ASP A 267 -16.16 1.46 -9.59
C ASP A 267 -15.57 0.04 -9.47
N ARG A 268 -15.86 -0.62 -8.35
CA ARG A 268 -15.41 -1.99 -8.10
C ARG A 268 -16.16 -3.05 -8.91
N THR A 269 -17.13 -2.68 -9.75
CA THR A 269 -17.70 -3.63 -10.73
C THR A 269 -16.87 -3.72 -12.00
N ALA A 270 -16.02 -2.72 -12.26
CA ALA A 270 -15.09 -2.71 -13.38
C ALA A 270 -13.96 -3.74 -13.20
N ASP A 271 -13.39 -4.14 -14.34
CA ASP A 271 -12.21 -4.98 -14.44
C ASP A 271 -10.97 -4.11 -14.70
N PHE A 272 -9.97 -4.23 -13.83
CA PHE A 272 -8.69 -3.51 -13.90
C PHE A 272 -7.64 -4.28 -13.10
N PRO A 273 -6.34 -4.14 -13.45
CA PRO A 273 -5.27 -4.88 -12.80
C PRO A 273 -5.08 -4.44 -11.33
N TYR A 274 -4.41 -5.29 -10.54
CA TYR A 274 -3.97 -5.03 -9.16
C TYR A 274 -5.11 -4.78 -8.14
N LYS A 275 -6.33 -5.15 -8.55
CA LYS A 275 -7.54 -5.03 -7.76
C LYS A 275 -7.57 -6.08 -6.65
N ILE A 276 -7.68 -5.64 -5.41
CA ILE A 276 -7.94 -6.52 -4.27
C ILE A 276 -9.45 -6.75 -4.17
N ASP A 277 -9.83 -8.02 -4.26
CA ASP A 277 -11.16 -8.55 -3.92
C ASP A 277 -11.03 -9.86 -3.14
N GLU A 278 -12.13 -10.51 -2.80
CA GLU A 278 -12.11 -11.73 -1.97
C GLU A 278 -11.42 -12.94 -2.63
N ASN A 279 -11.19 -12.89 -3.95
CA ASN A 279 -10.46 -13.92 -4.68
C ASN A 279 -8.97 -13.59 -4.82
N ASP A 280 -8.57 -12.36 -4.51
CA ASP A 280 -7.19 -11.89 -4.62
C ASP A 280 -6.25 -12.58 -3.61
N LEU A 281 -4.97 -12.74 -4.00
CA LEU A 281 -3.98 -13.41 -3.17
C LEU A 281 -3.67 -12.62 -1.90
N ALA A 282 -3.55 -11.28 -1.98
CA ALA A 282 -3.28 -10.46 -0.80
C ALA A 282 -4.43 -10.61 0.21
N TYR A 283 -5.68 -10.54 -0.25
CA TYR A 283 -6.83 -10.79 0.62
C TYR A 283 -6.74 -12.13 1.36
N LYS A 284 -6.47 -13.22 0.64
CA LYS A 284 -6.39 -14.57 1.23
C LYS A 284 -5.25 -14.69 2.24
N LEU A 285 -4.07 -14.16 1.92
CA LEU A 285 -2.91 -14.22 2.81
C LEU A 285 -3.17 -13.40 4.09
N PHE A 286 -3.51 -12.12 3.97
CA PHE A 286 -3.77 -11.29 5.15
C PHE A 286 -4.89 -11.85 6.03
N THR A 287 -6.00 -12.30 5.45
CA THR A 287 -7.11 -12.87 6.24
C THR A 287 -6.76 -14.20 6.90
N SER A 288 -5.96 -15.07 6.26
CA SER A 288 -5.50 -16.32 6.88
C SER A 288 -4.55 -16.08 8.06
N HIS A 289 -3.82 -14.96 8.05
CA HIS A 289 -3.02 -14.48 9.19
C HIS A 289 -3.85 -13.68 10.23
N GLY A 290 -5.17 -13.63 10.08
CA GLY A 290 -6.07 -13.01 11.05
C GLY A 290 -6.17 -11.48 10.96
N PHE A 291 -5.76 -10.87 9.85
CA PHE A 291 -6.08 -9.47 9.56
C PHE A 291 -7.53 -9.33 9.11
N SER A 292 -8.16 -8.23 9.49
CA SER A 292 -9.41 -7.78 8.87
C SER A 292 -9.12 -6.87 7.69
N TRP A 293 -9.90 -7.02 6.63
CA TRP A 293 -9.79 -6.20 5.42
C TRP A 293 -10.82 -5.06 5.40
N GLY A 294 -10.37 -3.85 5.09
CA GLY A 294 -11.19 -2.64 5.05
C GLY A 294 -12.23 -2.62 3.92
N GLY A 295 -12.04 -3.40 2.85
CA GLY A 295 -13.04 -3.60 1.80
C GLY A 295 -14.36 -4.17 2.30
N ASN A 296 -14.33 -4.88 3.43
CA ASN A 296 -15.50 -5.47 4.09
C ASN A 296 -16.22 -4.52 5.06
N TRP A 297 -15.74 -3.30 5.24
CA TRP A 297 -16.44 -2.29 6.06
C TRP A 297 -17.70 -1.78 5.36
N ASN A 298 -18.66 -1.27 6.13
CA ASN A 298 -19.97 -0.86 5.62
C ASN A 298 -19.97 0.55 5.03
N SER A 299 -19.61 1.57 5.83
CA SER A 299 -19.76 2.99 5.48
C SER A 299 -18.48 3.68 4.98
N SER A 300 -17.34 3.00 5.11
CA SER A 300 -16.01 3.50 4.73
C SER A 300 -15.24 2.33 4.15
N LYS A 301 -15.54 1.93 2.92
CA LYS A 301 -14.81 0.80 2.31
C LYS A 301 -13.39 1.24 2.05
N ASP A 302 -12.42 0.49 2.55
CA ASP A 302 -11.01 0.82 2.43
C ASP A 302 -10.27 -0.36 1.80
N TYR A 303 -10.21 -0.39 0.47
CA TYR A 303 -9.80 -1.60 -0.27
C TYR A 303 -8.30 -1.90 -0.15
N GLN A 304 -7.49 -0.89 0.13
CA GLN A 304 -6.05 -1.00 0.39
C GLN A 304 -5.76 -1.59 1.77
N HIS A 305 -6.65 -1.37 2.74
CA HIS A 305 -6.33 -1.46 4.16
C HIS A 305 -6.55 -2.85 4.74
N PHE A 306 -5.50 -3.38 5.37
CA PHE A 306 -5.57 -4.57 6.22
C PHE A 306 -5.11 -4.20 7.62
N GLU A 307 -5.87 -4.54 8.66
CA GLU A 307 -5.48 -4.30 10.04
C GLU A 307 -5.64 -5.51 10.95
N LYS A 308 -4.77 -5.58 11.97
CA LYS A 308 -4.85 -6.57 13.04
C LYS A 308 -5.16 -5.88 14.37
N LYS A 309 -6.02 -6.52 15.17
CA LYS A 309 -6.28 -6.07 16.55
C LYS A 309 -5.06 -6.41 17.42
N ASN A 310 -4.79 -5.58 18.43
CA ASN A 310 -3.75 -5.86 19.41
C ASN A 310 -4.08 -7.18 20.10
N ARG A 311 -3.08 -8.02 20.33
CA ARG A 311 -3.21 -9.23 21.14
C ARG A 311 -3.33 -8.89 22.62
#